data_AF-A0A178EBP2-F1
#
_entry.id   AF-A0A178EBP2-F1
#
_cell.length_a   1.000
_cell.length_b   1.000
_cell.length_c   1.000
_cell.angle_alpha   90.00
_cell.angle_beta   90.00
_cell.angle_gamma   90.00
#
_symmetry.space_group_name_H-M   'P 1'
#
loop_
_entity.id
_entity.type
_entity.pdbx_description
1 polymer ?
#
loop_
_entity_poly.entity_id
_entity_poly.type
_entity_poly.pdbx_seq_one_letter_code
_entity_poly.pdbx_strand_id
1 'polypeptide(L)'
;MRSTPHALSTSGLSKSTIVLTPSSTNSPTMDNTQTPITHIVLFKYRADISWTDLERHFKSFLSLQTTSLHPTTGAPLIQSLKAGKNRSWEPFSKGLTHGFVLEFACQEDLDIYLLSEPVHLAFSKAAGPLIEDSVVIDIVDRVLFGAAAVHPLLNAEEGWRRGTCHCERVVWTAKLENAEHVLCHCSTCQRLGGGPYSCNQIVSEEALKIVSGQENVGVYEYKGASGKLVHCYFCKTCTSHIYHRQDVMPGKVIVRTLLLEGGEKMPATAEIFPEGRLAWVRELKESLEER
;
A
#
# COMPACT_ATOMS: atom_id res chain seq x y z
N MET A 1 23.27 48.11 -72.14
CA MET A 1 23.86 49.35 -71.56
C MET A 1 23.46 49.41 -70.09
N ARG A 2 24.47 49.52 -69.21
CA ARG A 2 24.50 49.85 -67.78
C ARG A 2 23.16 50.11 -67.07
N SER A 3 22.92 49.48 -65.92
CA SER A 3 23.19 50.06 -64.59
C SER A 3 22.56 49.22 -63.46
N THR A 4 23.30 49.12 -62.35
CA THR A 4 22.96 48.52 -61.05
C THR A 4 21.77 49.23 -60.38
N PRO A 5 21.17 48.60 -59.35
CA PRO A 5 21.31 49.24 -58.02
C PRO A 5 21.48 48.29 -56.82
N HIS A 6 22.36 48.74 -55.93
CA HIS A 6 22.37 48.69 -54.46
C HIS A 6 21.91 47.43 -53.69
N ALA A 7 22.91 46.76 -53.10
CA ALA A 7 22.79 45.97 -51.88
C ALA A 7 22.78 46.90 -50.65
N LEU A 8 21.83 46.69 -49.74
CA LEU A 8 21.80 47.24 -48.40
C LEU A 8 22.13 46.14 -47.38
N SER A 9 23.10 46.45 -46.54
CA SER A 9 23.62 45.71 -45.40
C SER A 9 22.61 45.63 -44.26
N THR A 10 22.51 44.47 -43.60
CA THR A 10 22.29 44.38 -42.15
C THR A 10 23.00 43.16 -41.56
N SER A 11 24.15 43.45 -40.95
CA SER A 11 24.68 42.92 -39.68
C SER A 11 24.13 41.61 -39.11
N GLY A 12 25.04 40.65 -38.93
CA GLY A 12 24.80 39.39 -38.25
C GLY A 12 24.58 39.50 -36.73
N LEU A 13 23.86 38.50 -36.20
CA LEU A 13 23.95 38.10 -34.81
C LEU A 13 24.57 36.69 -34.74
N SER A 14 25.72 36.64 -34.07
CA SER A 14 26.40 35.41 -33.67
C SER A 14 25.56 34.69 -32.60
N LYS A 15 25.24 33.41 -32.84
CA LYS A 15 24.66 32.53 -31.83
C LYS A 15 25.78 32.02 -30.93
N SER A 16 25.90 32.58 -29.73
CA SER A 16 26.76 32.05 -28.68
C SER A 16 26.15 30.78 -28.07
N THR A 17 26.70 29.63 -28.42
CA THR A 17 26.43 28.34 -27.77
C THR A 17 27.08 28.33 -26.39
N ILE A 18 26.26 28.30 -25.33
CA ILE A 18 26.74 28.10 -23.95
C ILE A 18 27.00 26.60 -23.76
N VAL A 19 28.27 26.23 -23.69
CA VAL A 19 28.71 24.89 -23.28
C VAL A 19 28.74 24.86 -21.76
N LEU A 20 27.78 24.17 -21.14
CA LEU A 20 27.80 23.89 -19.70
C LEU A 20 28.74 22.70 -19.44
N THR A 21 29.87 22.96 -18.79
CA THR A 21 30.72 21.91 -18.20
C THR A 21 30.11 21.44 -16.88
N PRO A 22 30.17 20.14 -16.55
CA PRO A 22 29.64 19.64 -15.30
C PRO A 22 30.60 20.03 -14.16
N SER A 23 30.14 20.89 -13.26
CA SER A 23 30.80 21.17 -12.00
C SER A 23 30.64 19.97 -11.08
N SER A 24 31.77 19.46 -10.59
CA SER A 24 31.86 18.45 -9.55
C SER A 24 31.21 18.96 -8.26
N THR A 25 29.98 18.52 -7.97
CA THR A 25 29.41 18.68 -6.63
C THR A 25 29.89 17.52 -5.78
N ASN A 26 30.86 17.80 -4.91
CA ASN A 26 31.07 17.00 -3.71
C ASN A 26 29.76 17.06 -2.91
N SER A 27 28.97 15.99 -2.98
CA SER A 27 27.85 15.79 -2.07
C SER A 27 28.44 15.54 -0.68
N PRO A 28 28.11 16.36 0.34
CA PRO A 28 28.40 15.97 1.70
C PRO A 28 27.50 14.77 2.00
N THR A 29 28.09 13.65 2.37
CA THR A 29 27.40 12.54 3.02
C THR A 29 26.85 13.05 4.35
N MET A 30 25.63 13.60 4.31
CA MET A 30 24.84 13.84 5.50
C MET A 30 24.31 12.47 5.93
N ASP A 31 24.87 11.98 7.04
CA ASP A 31 24.29 10.92 7.86
C ASP A 31 22.85 11.33 8.24
N ASN A 32 21.86 10.75 7.55
CA ASN A 32 20.46 11.14 7.60
C ASN A 32 19.66 10.16 8.46
N THR A 33 19.79 10.26 9.78
CA THR A 33 19.05 9.39 10.71
C THR A 33 17.97 10.10 11.53
N GLN A 34 17.76 11.42 11.34
CA GLN A 34 16.65 12.16 11.95
C GLN A 34 16.09 13.27 11.03
N THR A 35 15.20 12.88 10.11
CA THR A 35 14.34 13.84 9.40
C THR A 35 12.95 13.83 10.05
N PRO A 36 12.50 14.92 10.70
CA PRO A 36 11.20 14.95 11.34
C PRO A 36 10.05 14.69 10.36
N ILE A 37 9.08 13.89 10.80
CA ILE A 37 7.87 13.57 10.04
C ILE A 37 6.66 14.18 10.73
N THR A 38 5.86 14.94 9.99
CA THR A 38 4.55 15.40 10.45
C THR A 38 3.48 14.42 9.97
N HIS A 39 2.83 13.73 10.90
CA HIS A 39 1.70 12.84 10.66
C HIS A 39 0.38 13.60 10.87
N ILE A 40 -0.38 13.78 9.79
CA ILE A 40 -1.64 14.53 9.78
C ILE A 40 -2.79 13.54 9.61
N VAL A 41 -3.72 13.55 10.55
CA VAL A 41 -4.92 12.72 10.50
C VAL A 41 -6.16 13.59 10.60
N LEU A 42 -7.08 13.42 9.66
CA LEU A 42 -8.36 14.09 9.63
C LEU A 42 -9.47 13.06 9.77
N PHE A 43 -10.45 13.32 10.64
CA PHE A 43 -11.56 12.40 10.88
C PHE A 43 -12.92 13.01 10.59
N LYS A 44 -13.77 12.21 9.95
CA LYS A 44 -15.22 12.33 9.97
C LYS A 44 -15.76 11.30 10.94
N TYR A 45 -16.39 11.75 12.02
CA TYR A 45 -17.03 10.87 13.00
C TYR A 45 -18.46 10.58 12.57
N ARG A 46 -18.97 9.38 12.93
CA ARG A 46 -20.38 9.05 12.68
C ARG A 46 -21.32 9.99 13.45
N ALA A 47 -22.46 10.28 12.84
CA ALA A 47 -23.44 11.21 13.41
C ALA A 47 -24.17 10.69 14.67
N ASP A 48 -24.17 9.39 14.92
CA ASP A 48 -24.92 8.72 15.99
C ASP A 48 -24.08 8.42 17.24
N ILE A 49 -22.88 9.00 17.34
CA ILE A 49 -21.98 8.81 18.49
C ILE A 49 -22.39 9.73 19.64
N SER A 50 -22.39 9.17 20.85
CA SER A 50 -22.65 9.96 22.05
C SER A 50 -21.53 10.95 22.32
N TRP A 51 -21.87 12.12 22.88
CA TRP A 51 -20.87 13.09 23.30
C TRP A 51 -19.86 12.50 24.29
N THR A 52 -20.32 11.65 25.21
CA THR A 52 -19.46 10.98 26.20
C THR A 52 -18.43 10.05 25.57
N ASP A 53 -18.77 9.39 24.45
CA ASP A 53 -17.82 8.53 23.75
C ASP A 53 -16.80 9.37 22.97
N LEU A 54 -17.22 10.48 22.35
CA LEU A 54 -16.30 11.42 21.71
C LEU A 54 -15.33 12.05 22.72
N GLU A 55 -15.82 12.48 23.87
CA GLU A 55 -14.99 13.06 24.93
C GLU A 55 -13.95 12.06 25.44
N ARG A 56 -14.36 10.81 25.68
CA ARG A 56 -13.43 9.73 26.06
C ARG A 56 -12.40 9.47 24.97
N HIS A 57 -12.83 9.44 23.72
CA HIS A 57 -11.95 9.25 22.57
C HIS A 57 -10.91 10.37 22.45
N PHE A 58 -11.32 11.64 22.55
CA PHE A 58 -10.39 12.78 22.50
C PHE A 58 -9.41 12.76 23.67
N LYS A 59 -9.88 12.45 24.88
CA LYS A 59 -8.99 12.29 26.04
C LYS A 59 -7.94 11.20 25.80
N SER A 60 -8.36 10.06 25.23
CA SER A 60 -7.45 8.98 24.85
C SER A 60 -6.47 9.38 23.76
N PHE A 61 -6.90 10.14 22.76
CA PHE A 61 -6.02 10.63 21.68
C PHE A 61 -4.94 11.56 22.27
N LEU A 62 -5.35 12.55 23.06
CA LEU A 62 -4.43 13.54 23.62
C LEU A 62 -3.41 12.90 24.56
N SER A 63 -3.77 11.83 25.27
CA SER A 63 -2.81 11.12 26.14
C SER A 63 -1.70 10.41 25.37
N LEU A 64 -1.89 10.07 24.10
CA LEU A 64 -0.89 9.38 23.27
C LEU A 64 0.45 10.10 23.26
N GLN A 65 0.45 11.43 23.30
CA GLN A 65 1.68 12.23 23.36
C GLN A 65 2.61 11.81 24.51
N THR A 66 2.05 11.34 25.63
CA THR A 66 2.81 10.94 26.82
C THR A 66 2.83 9.43 27.05
N THR A 67 1.91 8.68 26.44
CA THR A 67 1.74 7.24 26.70
C THR A 67 2.30 6.35 25.60
N SER A 68 2.45 6.85 24.36
CA SER A 68 3.09 6.10 23.28
C SER A 68 4.60 6.31 23.36
N LEU A 69 5.29 5.31 23.92
CA LEU A 69 6.72 5.36 24.22
C LEU A 69 7.50 4.42 23.30
N HIS A 70 8.70 4.84 22.94
CA HIS A 70 9.63 4.04 22.17
C HIS A 70 10.06 2.81 23.01
N PRO A 71 10.00 1.58 22.46
CA PRO A 71 10.18 0.34 23.23
C PRO A 71 11.57 0.21 23.88
N THR A 72 12.62 0.69 23.20
CA THR A 72 14.00 0.61 23.71
C THR A 72 14.39 1.76 24.62
N THR A 73 14.05 3.00 24.25
CA THR A 73 14.53 4.20 24.97
C THR A 73 13.56 4.68 26.05
N GLY A 74 12.29 4.29 25.97
CA GLY A 74 11.22 4.80 26.85
C GLY A 74 10.85 6.26 26.61
N ALA A 75 11.44 6.92 25.60
CA ALA A 75 11.11 8.29 25.24
C ALA A 75 9.76 8.36 24.52
N PRO A 76 8.99 9.46 24.64
CA PRO A 76 7.78 9.66 23.84
C PRO A 76 8.08 9.62 22.34
N LEU A 77 7.30 8.84 21.58
CA LEU A 77 7.41 8.79 20.11
C LEU A 77 6.86 10.06 19.47
N ILE A 78 5.80 10.63 20.05
CA ILE A 78 5.15 11.85 19.57
C ILE A 78 5.83 13.06 20.22
N GLN A 79 6.61 13.81 19.45
CA GLN A 79 7.34 15.00 19.91
C GLN A 79 6.39 16.18 20.15
N SER A 80 5.42 16.38 19.27
CA SER A 80 4.38 17.40 19.43
C SER A 80 3.03 16.93 18.92
N LEU A 81 1.95 17.46 19.51
CA LEU A 81 0.57 17.11 19.16
C LEU A 81 -0.30 18.36 19.13
N LYS A 82 -1.02 18.57 18.03
CA LYS A 82 -2.11 19.56 17.91
C LYS A 82 -3.38 18.85 17.49
N ALA A 83 -4.50 19.23 18.10
CA ALA A 83 -5.80 18.66 17.80
C ALA A 83 -6.87 19.75 17.78
N GLY A 84 -7.85 19.65 16.89
CA GLY A 84 -8.93 20.62 16.85
C GLY A 84 -10.09 20.24 15.94
N LYS A 85 -11.24 20.86 16.21
CA LYS A 85 -12.40 20.83 15.33
C LYS A 85 -12.18 21.76 14.14
N ASN A 86 -12.59 21.34 12.96
CA ASN A 86 -12.58 22.17 11.75
C ASN A 86 -13.37 23.46 12.01
N ARG A 87 -12.74 24.60 11.69
CA ARG A 87 -13.34 25.93 11.73
C ARG A 87 -13.28 26.64 10.37
N SER A 88 -12.76 25.98 9.34
CA SER A 88 -12.80 26.52 7.99
C SER A 88 -14.26 26.59 7.53
N TRP A 89 -14.65 27.76 7.05
CA TRP A 89 -15.96 28.02 6.45
C TRP A 89 -16.01 27.60 4.98
N GLU A 90 -14.86 27.24 4.39
CA GLU A 90 -14.76 26.83 3.00
C GLU A 90 -15.35 25.43 2.77
N PRO A 91 -15.92 25.15 1.59
CA PRO A 91 -16.68 23.91 1.34
C PRO A 91 -15.79 22.69 1.04
N PHE A 92 -14.47 22.77 1.27
CA PHE A 92 -13.50 21.76 0.83
C PHE A 92 -13.12 20.72 1.89
N SER A 93 -13.77 20.74 3.05
CA SER A 93 -13.48 19.80 4.15
C SER A 93 -13.84 18.34 3.83
N LYS A 94 -14.62 18.11 2.77
CA LYS A 94 -15.16 16.78 2.41
C LYS A 94 -15.93 16.12 3.57
N GLY A 95 -16.48 16.92 4.48
CA GLY A 95 -17.19 16.44 5.67
C GLY A 95 -16.29 16.01 6.83
N LEU A 96 -14.97 16.11 6.71
CA LEU A 96 -14.04 15.90 7.82
C LEU A 96 -14.24 17.01 8.86
N THR A 97 -14.34 16.60 10.13
CA THR A 97 -14.79 17.48 11.22
C THR A 97 -13.69 17.83 12.20
N HIS A 98 -12.65 17.00 12.32
CA HIS A 98 -11.54 17.20 13.25
C HIS A 98 -10.22 16.90 12.56
N GLY A 99 -9.18 17.64 12.94
CA GLY A 99 -7.81 17.43 12.47
C GLY A 99 -6.84 17.28 13.63
N PHE A 100 -5.87 16.40 13.44
CA PHE A 100 -4.82 16.05 14.38
C PHE A 100 -3.49 16.11 13.64
N VAL A 101 -2.51 16.77 14.23
CA VAL A 101 -1.17 16.96 13.67
C VAL A 101 -0.17 16.52 14.72
N LEU A 102 0.60 15.48 14.40
CA LEU A 102 1.60 14.89 15.27
C LEU A 102 2.97 15.03 14.61
N GLU A 103 4.01 15.17 15.41
CA GLU A 103 5.39 15.24 14.92
C GLU A 103 6.20 14.09 15.53
N PHE A 104 7.00 13.43 14.69
CA PHE A 104 7.90 12.33 15.05
C PHE A 104 9.33 12.71 14.66
N ALA A 105 10.33 12.20 15.38
CA ALA A 105 11.74 12.54 15.14
C ALA A 105 12.22 12.06 13.77
N CYS A 106 11.70 10.91 13.32
CA CYS A 106 12.07 10.25 12.08
C CYS A 106 10.97 9.27 11.61
N GLN A 107 11.15 8.72 10.41
CA GLN A 107 10.24 7.70 9.86
C GLN A 107 10.21 6.42 10.71
N GLU A 108 11.34 6.01 11.29
CA GLU A 108 11.40 4.82 12.14
C GLU A 108 10.51 4.94 13.38
N ASP A 109 10.52 6.09 14.05
CA ASP A 109 9.64 6.35 15.19
C ASP A 109 8.15 6.32 14.79
N LEU A 110 7.82 6.90 13.63
CA LEU A 110 6.46 6.84 13.07
C LEU A 110 6.05 5.39 12.74
N ASP A 111 6.95 4.61 12.15
CA ASP A 111 6.69 3.21 11.79
C ASP A 111 6.49 2.34 13.03
N ILE A 112 7.31 2.53 14.08
CA ILE A 112 7.11 1.88 15.38
C ILE A 112 5.71 2.21 15.91
N TYR A 113 5.37 3.50 15.96
CA TYR A 113 4.07 4.00 16.41
C TYR A 113 2.91 3.35 15.63
N LEU A 114 2.98 3.33 14.31
CA LEU A 114 1.89 2.83 13.46
C LEU A 114 1.77 1.30 13.44
N LEU A 115 2.88 0.57 13.50
CA LEU A 115 2.91 -0.86 13.17
C LEU A 115 3.05 -1.79 14.37
N SER A 116 3.62 -1.32 15.48
CA SER A 116 4.04 -2.22 16.57
C SER A 116 3.80 -1.70 17.98
N GLU A 117 3.64 -0.39 18.16
CA GLU A 117 3.45 0.21 19.48
C GLU A 117 2.06 -0.14 20.04
N PRO A 118 1.97 -0.86 21.17
CA PRO A 118 0.72 -1.44 21.64
C PRO A 118 -0.35 -0.41 22.05
N VAL A 119 0.05 0.76 22.57
CA VAL A 119 -0.89 1.80 23.02
C VAL A 119 -1.60 2.43 21.83
N HIS A 120 -0.87 2.82 20.78
CA HIS A 120 -1.46 3.34 19.55
C HIS A 120 -2.31 2.28 18.83
N LEU A 121 -1.83 1.03 18.72
CA LEU A 121 -2.60 -0.04 18.09
C LEU A 121 -3.94 -0.28 18.81
N ALA A 122 -3.94 -0.26 20.14
CA ALA A 122 -5.16 -0.37 20.94
C ALA A 122 -6.08 0.84 20.73
N PHE A 123 -5.53 2.05 20.70
CA PHE A 123 -6.27 3.28 20.40
C PHE A 123 -6.93 3.22 19.01
N SER A 124 -6.17 2.87 17.97
CA SER A 124 -6.65 2.80 16.59
C SER A 124 -7.81 1.80 16.45
N LYS A 125 -7.68 0.62 17.08
CA LYS A 125 -8.76 -0.37 17.14
C LYS A 125 -10.01 0.16 17.83
N ALA A 126 -9.86 0.90 18.94
CA ALA A 126 -10.98 1.50 19.67
C ALA A 126 -11.62 2.68 18.93
N ALA A 127 -10.85 3.39 18.10
CA ALA A 127 -11.30 4.52 17.30
C ALA A 127 -12.13 4.09 16.08
N GLY A 128 -11.81 2.93 15.48
CA GLY A 128 -12.45 2.44 14.25
C GLY A 128 -13.98 2.50 14.24
N PRO A 129 -14.69 2.00 15.27
CA PRO A 129 -16.16 2.09 15.33
C PRO A 129 -16.71 3.53 15.35
N LEU A 130 -15.92 4.53 15.73
CA LEU A 130 -16.35 5.93 15.83
C LEU A 130 -16.15 6.70 14.51
N ILE A 131 -15.27 6.22 13.63
CA ILE A 131 -14.85 6.94 12.44
C ILE A 131 -15.73 6.49 11.26
N GLU A 132 -16.36 7.45 10.59
CA GLU A 132 -17.07 7.24 9.33
C GLU A 132 -16.10 7.29 8.15
N ASP A 133 -15.16 8.23 8.16
CA ASP A 133 -14.15 8.41 7.11
C ASP A 133 -12.89 9.10 7.67
N SER A 134 -11.75 8.92 7.00
CA SER A 134 -10.47 9.48 7.43
C SER A 134 -9.54 9.81 6.27
N VAL A 135 -8.71 10.84 6.46
CA VAL A 135 -7.57 11.16 5.59
C VAL A 135 -6.30 11.19 6.44
N VAL A 136 -5.25 10.52 5.96
CA VAL A 136 -3.94 10.47 6.59
C VAL A 136 -2.90 10.96 5.59
N ILE A 137 -2.05 11.89 6.02
CA ILE A 137 -0.97 12.45 5.20
C ILE A 137 0.28 12.61 6.08
N ASP A 138 1.38 12.03 5.63
CA ASP A 138 2.70 12.23 6.22
C ASP A 138 3.51 13.18 5.35
N ILE A 139 4.11 14.20 5.97
CA ILE A 139 4.96 15.17 5.27
C ILE A 139 6.30 15.34 5.97
N VAL A 140 7.32 15.60 5.17
CA VAL A 140 8.58 16.20 5.61
C VAL A 140 8.54 17.68 5.24
N ASP A 141 8.91 18.56 6.18
CA ASP A 141 8.90 20.01 5.91
C ASP A 141 9.70 20.35 4.65
N ARG A 142 9.10 21.16 3.78
CA ARG A 142 9.67 21.65 2.49
C ARG A 142 10.03 20.59 1.45
N VAL A 143 9.68 19.31 1.65
CA VAL A 143 9.86 18.28 0.61
C VAL A 143 8.60 18.18 -0.24
N LEU A 144 8.69 18.63 -1.50
CA LEU A 144 7.54 18.69 -2.43
C LEU A 144 7.62 17.69 -3.58
N PHE A 145 8.77 17.03 -3.77
CA PHE A 145 9.01 16.07 -4.84
C PHE A 145 9.73 14.84 -4.26
N GLY A 146 9.45 13.67 -4.81
CA GLY A 146 10.07 12.42 -4.38
C GLY A 146 9.31 11.20 -4.87
N ALA A 147 9.81 10.01 -4.52
CA ALA A 147 9.07 8.78 -4.68
C ALA A 147 7.83 8.77 -3.78
N ALA A 148 6.83 7.97 -4.12
CA ALA A 148 5.68 7.73 -3.26
C ALA A 148 6.12 7.08 -1.93
N ALA A 149 5.38 7.33 -0.86
CA ALA A 149 5.58 6.65 0.41
C ALA A 149 5.46 5.13 0.22
N VAL A 150 6.41 4.40 0.78
CA VAL A 150 6.47 2.93 0.73
C VAL A 150 6.15 2.44 2.14
N HIS A 151 5.08 1.67 2.29
CA HIS A 151 4.75 1.03 3.55
C HIS A 151 5.93 0.17 4.05
N PRO A 152 6.35 0.21 5.32
CA PRO A 152 7.60 -0.42 5.78
C PRO A 152 7.69 -1.93 5.52
N LEU A 153 6.54 -2.61 5.56
CA LEU A 153 6.42 -4.03 5.18
C LEU A 153 6.57 -4.32 3.67
N LEU A 154 6.87 -3.31 2.85
CA LEU A 154 7.10 -3.41 1.40
C LEU A 154 8.58 -3.35 1.01
N ASN A 155 9.52 -3.45 1.96
CA ASN A 155 10.93 -3.55 1.59
C ASN A 155 11.14 -4.77 0.70
N ALA A 156 11.24 -4.51 -0.61
CA ALA A 156 11.44 -5.48 -1.66
C ALA A 156 12.75 -6.27 -1.47
N GLU A 157 13.67 -5.77 -0.65
CA GLU A 157 14.91 -6.44 -0.27
C GLU A 157 14.68 -7.69 0.59
N GLU A 158 13.57 -7.78 1.34
CA GLU A 158 13.26 -8.94 2.19
C GLU A 158 12.16 -9.85 1.65
N GLY A 159 11.64 -9.59 0.44
CA GLY A 159 10.61 -10.40 -0.22
C GLY A 159 9.18 -10.20 0.32
N TRP A 160 8.97 -9.37 1.34
CA TRP A 160 7.65 -9.06 1.88
C TRP A 160 6.85 -8.13 0.95
N ARG A 161 5.55 -8.43 0.83
CA ARG A 161 4.60 -7.66 0.02
C ARG A 161 3.31 -7.48 0.78
N ARG A 162 2.75 -6.27 0.72
CA ARG A 162 1.40 -5.98 1.20
C ARG A 162 0.38 -6.46 0.18
N GLY A 163 -0.73 -6.99 0.66
CA GLY A 163 -1.89 -7.31 -0.15
C GLY A 163 -3.16 -6.77 0.47
N THR A 164 -4.13 -6.48 -0.39
CA THR A 164 -5.47 -6.05 0.02
C THR A 164 -6.51 -6.77 -0.81
N CYS A 165 -7.66 -7.05 -0.19
CA CYS A 165 -8.81 -7.50 -0.97
C CYS A 165 -9.35 -6.34 -1.81
N HIS A 166 -10.20 -6.61 -2.80
CA HIS A 166 -10.68 -5.55 -3.70
C HIS A 166 -11.36 -4.37 -2.99
N CYS A 167 -12.09 -4.63 -1.89
CA CYS A 167 -12.72 -3.58 -1.09
C CYS A 167 -11.86 -3.08 0.09
N GLU A 168 -10.58 -3.47 0.14
CA GLU A 168 -9.55 -3.04 1.11
C GLU A 168 -9.82 -3.35 2.59
N ARG A 169 -10.95 -3.99 2.90
CA ARG A 169 -11.35 -4.37 4.27
C ARG A 169 -10.47 -5.43 4.91
N VAL A 170 -9.71 -6.18 4.12
CA VAL A 170 -8.74 -7.15 4.62
C VAL A 170 -7.39 -6.77 4.06
N VAL A 171 -6.41 -6.60 4.95
CA VAL A 171 -5.03 -6.27 4.62
C VAL A 171 -4.15 -7.38 5.16
N TRP A 172 -3.17 -7.82 4.37
CA TRP A 172 -2.21 -8.82 4.78
C TRP A 172 -0.82 -8.51 4.25
N THR A 173 0.17 -9.22 4.78
CA THR A 173 1.48 -9.31 4.18
C THR A 173 1.79 -10.74 3.80
N ALA A 174 2.56 -10.91 2.73
CA ALA A 174 3.07 -12.19 2.28
C ALA A 174 4.55 -12.05 1.89
N LYS A 175 5.42 -12.93 2.38
CA LYS A 175 6.81 -13.02 1.93
C LYS A 175 6.91 -13.98 0.77
N LEU A 176 7.34 -13.48 -0.39
CA LEU A 176 7.63 -14.29 -1.57
C LEU A 176 9.14 -14.45 -1.70
N GLU A 177 9.61 -15.68 -1.93
CA GLU A 177 11.01 -15.93 -2.31
C GLU A 177 11.32 -15.31 -3.68
N ASN A 178 10.41 -15.52 -4.63
CA ASN A 178 10.46 -14.92 -5.98
C ASN A 178 9.13 -14.20 -6.28
N ALA A 179 9.22 -13.00 -6.82
CA ALA A 179 8.05 -12.19 -7.17
C ALA A 179 7.50 -12.58 -8.55
N GLU A 180 6.87 -13.74 -8.63
CA GLU A 180 6.37 -14.34 -9.87
C GLU A 180 5.01 -15.02 -9.67
N HIS A 181 4.33 -15.36 -10.74
CA HIS A 181 3.06 -16.09 -10.72
C HIS A 181 3.23 -17.56 -11.11
N VAL A 182 2.67 -18.45 -10.28
CA VAL A 182 2.33 -19.82 -10.64
C VAL A 182 0.86 -19.86 -11.04
N LEU A 183 0.61 -20.07 -12.33
CA LEU A 183 -0.75 -20.10 -12.87
C LEU A 183 -1.40 -21.46 -12.60
N CYS A 184 -2.62 -21.48 -12.07
CA CYS A 184 -3.39 -22.72 -11.94
C CYS A 184 -4.63 -22.65 -12.83
N HIS A 185 -4.73 -23.60 -13.76
CA HIS A 185 -5.78 -23.69 -14.77
C HIS A 185 -6.86 -24.73 -14.45
N CYS A 186 -6.88 -25.29 -13.24
CA CYS A 186 -7.93 -26.25 -12.89
C CYS A 186 -9.32 -25.59 -12.90
N SER A 187 -10.35 -26.38 -13.22
CA SER A 187 -11.73 -25.87 -13.34
C SER A 187 -12.24 -25.20 -12.06
N THR A 188 -11.78 -25.65 -10.88
CA THR A 188 -12.13 -25.01 -9.61
C THR A 188 -11.50 -23.62 -9.48
N CYS A 189 -10.23 -23.46 -9.83
CA CYS A 189 -9.57 -22.14 -9.81
C CYS A 189 -10.21 -21.17 -10.80
N GLN A 190 -10.62 -21.65 -11.98
CA GLN A 190 -11.35 -20.85 -12.97
C GLN A 190 -12.70 -20.40 -12.42
N ARG A 191 -13.49 -21.32 -11.84
CA ARG A 191 -14.82 -21.02 -11.30
C ARG A 191 -14.80 -20.12 -10.06
N LEU A 192 -13.85 -20.34 -9.14
CA LEU A 192 -13.71 -19.51 -7.94
C LEU A 192 -13.15 -18.12 -8.29
N GLY A 193 -12.21 -18.04 -9.24
CA GLY A 193 -11.58 -16.78 -9.63
C GLY A 193 -12.36 -15.98 -10.68
N GLY A 194 -13.31 -16.60 -11.38
CA GLY A 194 -14.03 -15.98 -12.50
C GLY A 194 -13.15 -15.69 -13.72
N GLY A 195 -11.92 -16.20 -13.76
CA GLY A 195 -10.91 -15.95 -14.79
C GLY A 195 -10.38 -17.24 -15.45
N PRO A 196 -9.56 -17.11 -16.51
CA PRO A 196 -9.02 -18.27 -17.24
C PRO A 196 -8.07 -19.13 -16.40
N TYR A 197 -7.52 -18.57 -15.33
CA TYR A 197 -6.65 -19.20 -14.36
C TYR A 197 -6.60 -18.34 -13.09
N SER A 198 -5.93 -18.86 -12.08
CA SER A 198 -5.55 -18.08 -10.90
C SER A 198 -4.05 -17.87 -10.83
N CYS A 199 -3.61 -16.72 -10.31
CA CYS A 199 -2.20 -16.40 -10.08
C CYS A 199 -1.82 -16.68 -8.63
N ASN A 200 -0.80 -17.50 -8.41
CA ASN A 200 -0.48 -18.04 -7.08
C ASN A 200 1.01 -18.01 -6.76
N GLN A 201 1.30 -18.08 -5.47
CA GLN A 201 2.60 -18.51 -4.94
C GLN A 201 2.38 -19.46 -3.76
N ILE A 202 3.27 -20.45 -3.63
CA ILE A 202 3.28 -21.36 -2.48
C ILE A 202 4.33 -20.84 -1.52
N VAL A 203 3.92 -20.48 -0.31
CA VAL A 203 4.81 -19.98 0.75
C VAL A 203 4.55 -20.74 2.04
N SER A 204 5.43 -20.60 3.03
CA SER A 204 5.16 -21.16 4.35
C SER A 204 4.03 -20.40 5.06
N GLU A 205 3.34 -21.04 6.00
CA GLU A 205 2.21 -20.40 6.70
C GLU A 205 2.66 -19.17 7.51
N GLU A 206 3.86 -19.19 8.09
CA GLU A 206 4.45 -18.05 8.79
C GLU A 206 4.82 -16.87 7.88
N ALA A 207 4.95 -17.13 6.57
CA ALA A 207 5.22 -16.12 5.56
C ALA A 207 3.96 -15.36 5.13
N LEU A 208 2.79 -15.62 5.71
CA LEU A 208 1.57 -14.83 5.50
C LEU A 208 0.99 -14.35 6.83
N LYS A 209 0.68 -13.06 6.93
CA LYS A 209 0.08 -12.46 8.13
C LYS A 209 -1.09 -11.55 7.75
N ILE A 210 -2.27 -11.82 8.28
CA ILE A 210 -3.38 -10.85 8.21
C ILE A 210 -3.05 -9.71 9.16
N VAL A 211 -2.92 -8.50 8.61
CA VAL A 211 -2.58 -7.27 9.35
C VAL A 211 -3.85 -6.65 9.92
N SER A 212 -4.94 -6.64 9.15
CA SER A 212 -6.24 -6.12 9.59
C SER A 212 -7.41 -6.80 8.86
N GLY A 213 -8.61 -6.74 9.45
CA GLY A 213 -9.82 -7.29 8.85
C GLY A 213 -9.99 -8.81 9.03
N GLN A 214 -9.36 -9.42 10.04
CA GLN A 214 -9.45 -10.86 10.32
C GLN A 214 -10.91 -11.32 10.48
N GLU A 215 -11.75 -10.50 11.10
CA GLU A 215 -13.19 -10.75 11.27
C GLU A 215 -13.95 -10.78 9.93
N ASN A 216 -13.40 -10.19 8.88
CA ASN A 216 -13.97 -10.17 7.54
C ASN A 216 -13.40 -11.28 6.64
N VAL A 217 -12.50 -12.12 7.15
CA VAL A 217 -12.01 -13.33 6.48
C VAL A 217 -13.01 -14.47 6.68
N GLY A 218 -13.57 -14.97 5.58
CA GLY A 218 -14.38 -16.18 5.52
C GLY A 218 -13.57 -17.38 5.07
N VAL A 219 -14.09 -18.57 5.34
CA VAL A 219 -13.49 -19.83 4.90
C VAL A 219 -14.52 -20.65 4.14
N TYR A 220 -14.15 -21.13 2.96
CA TYR A 220 -14.93 -22.07 2.17
C TYR A 220 -14.11 -23.35 1.98
N GLU A 221 -14.74 -24.50 2.18
CA GLU A 221 -14.05 -25.79 2.14
C GLU A 221 -14.59 -26.67 1.03
N TYR A 222 -13.69 -27.34 0.31
CA TYR A 222 -14.06 -28.35 -0.67
C TYR A 222 -12.99 -29.44 -0.76
N LYS A 223 -13.31 -30.58 -1.37
CA LYS A 223 -12.32 -31.66 -1.62
C LYS A 223 -11.58 -31.40 -2.93
N GLY A 224 -10.26 -31.27 -2.85
CA GLY A 224 -9.40 -31.13 -4.02
C GLY A 224 -9.23 -32.44 -4.81
N ALA A 225 -8.46 -32.38 -5.91
CA ALA A 225 -8.15 -33.55 -6.73
C ALA A 225 -7.42 -34.68 -5.95
N SER A 226 -6.73 -34.33 -4.86
CA SER A 226 -6.10 -35.27 -3.93
C SER A 226 -7.10 -36.01 -3.02
N GLY A 227 -8.39 -35.66 -3.06
CA GLY A 227 -9.41 -36.16 -2.14
C GLY A 227 -9.35 -35.56 -0.72
N LYS A 228 -8.36 -34.70 -0.44
CA LYS A 228 -8.20 -33.98 0.83
C LYS A 228 -8.86 -32.61 0.79
N LEU A 229 -9.08 -32.00 1.96
CA LEU A 229 -9.71 -30.68 2.03
C LEU A 229 -8.77 -29.59 1.54
N VAL A 230 -9.40 -28.61 0.89
CA VAL A 230 -8.84 -27.31 0.55
C VAL A 230 -9.67 -26.28 1.30
N HIS A 231 -9.00 -25.45 2.11
CA HIS A 231 -9.58 -24.34 2.84
C HIS A 231 -9.27 -23.04 2.10
N CYS A 232 -10.29 -22.42 1.53
CA CYS A 232 -10.17 -21.16 0.81
C CYS A 232 -10.48 -19.99 1.74
N TYR A 233 -9.49 -19.15 2.02
CA TYR A 233 -9.68 -17.94 2.81
C TYR A 233 -9.97 -16.75 1.87
N PHE A 234 -11.07 -16.04 2.11
CA PHE A 234 -11.56 -14.98 1.23
C PHE A 234 -12.20 -13.82 2.02
N CYS A 235 -12.28 -12.65 1.40
CA CYS A 235 -13.00 -11.51 1.97
C CYS A 235 -14.52 -11.73 1.88
N LYS A 236 -15.24 -11.73 3.00
CA LYS A 236 -16.71 -11.91 3.03
C LYS A 236 -17.48 -10.81 2.28
N THR A 237 -16.87 -9.64 2.11
CA THR A 237 -17.50 -8.48 1.45
C THR A 237 -17.36 -8.52 -0.07
N CYS A 238 -16.12 -8.61 -0.57
CA CYS A 238 -15.86 -8.51 -2.02
C CYS A 238 -15.50 -9.84 -2.66
N THR A 239 -15.54 -10.94 -1.90
CA THR A 239 -15.25 -12.31 -2.35
C THR A 239 -13.83 -12.56 -2.91
N SER A 240 -12.93 -11.58 -2.82
CA SER A 240 -11.54 -11.76 -3.22
C SER A 240 -10.89 -12.86 -2.38
N HIS A 241 -10.37 -13.88 -3.04
CA HIS A 241 -9.62 -14.95 -2.40
C HIS A 241 -8.24 -14.44 -2.00
N ILE A 242 -7.86 -14.63 -0.73
CA ILE A 242 -6.63 -14.12 -0.16
C ILE A 242 -5.53 -15.17 -0.29
N TYR A 243 -5.77 -16.33 0.34
CA TYR A 243 -4.89 -17.50 0.27
C TYR A 243 -5.70 -18.77 0.48
N HIS A 244 -5.17 -19.91 0.04
CA HIS A 244 -5.74 -21.23 0.28
C HIS A 244 -4.76 -22.08 1.09
N ARG A 245 -5.28 -22.95 1.95
CA ARG A 245 -4.50 -23.99 2.65
C ARG A 245 -5.01 -25.36 2.20
N GLN A 246 -4.12 -26.30 1.94
CA GLN A 246 -4.51 -27.66 1.55
C GLN A 246 -3.97 -28.65 2.57
N ASP A 247 -4.81 -29.58 3.01
CA ASP A 247 -4.40 -30.62 3.98
C ASP A 247 -3.28 -31.53 3.45
N VAL A 248 -3.13 -31.62 2.13
CA VAL A 248 -2.06 -32.39 1.50
C VAL A 248 -0.69 -31.69 1.56
N MET A 249 -0.67 -30.40 1.92
CA MET A 249 0.54 -29.57 2.05
C MET A 249 0.58 -28.86 3.41
N PRO A 250 0.75 -29.60 4.53
CA PRO A 250 0.78 -29.01 5.86
C PRO A 250 1.91 -27.98 6.00
N GLY A 251 1.66 -26.90 6.73
CA GLY A 251 2.62 -25.80 6.96
C GLY A 251 2.86 -24.88 5.77
N LYS A 252 2.12 -25.05 4.66
CA LYS A 252 2.19 -24.18 3.48
C LYS A 252 0.83 -23.60 3.14
N VAL A 253 0.86 -22.40 2.56
CA VAL A 253 -0.31 -21.70 2.03
C VAL A 253 -0.06 -21.27 0.59
N ILE A 254 -1.15 -21.11 -0.15
CA ILE A 254 -1.18 -20.71 -1.56
C ILE A 254 -1.75 -19.31 -1.62
N VAL A 255 -0.90 -18.30 -1.76
CA VAL A 255 -1.29 -16.88 -1.75
C VAL A 255 -1.73 -16.46 -3.15
N ARG A 256 -2.82 -15.67 -3.26
CA ARG A 256 -3.21 -15.04 -4.53
C ARG A 256 -2.34 -13.81 -4.78
N THR A 257 -1.46 -13.90 -5.77
CA THR A 257 -0.41 -12.91 -6.02
C THR A 257 -0.89 -11.63 -6.69
N LEU A 258 -1.98 -11.69 -7.47
CA LEU A 258 -2.57 -10.51 -8.14
C LEU A 258 -3.11 -9.46 -7.16
N LEU A 259 -3.42 -9.86 -5.92
CA LEU A 259 -3.90 -8.97 -4.86
C LEU A 259 -2.75 -8.38 -4.01
N LEU A 260 -1.51 -8.78 -4.29
CA LEU A 260 -0.31 -8.20 -3.70
C LEU A 260 0.10 -6.97 -4.52
N GLU A 261 0.67 -5.98 -3.85
CA GLU A 261 1.23 -4.81 -4.52
C GLU A 261 2.34 -5.21 -5.51
N GLY A 262 2.24 -4.68 -6.73
CA GLY A 262 3.09 -5.05 -7.86
C GLY A 262 2.75 -6.40 -8.50
N GLY A 263 1.69 -7.08 -8.04
CA GLY A 263 1.21 -8.33 -8.61
C GLY A 263 0.97 -8.25 -10.11
N GLU A 264 0.45 -7.12 -10.60
CA GLU A 264 0.20 -6.86 -12.01
C GLU A 264 1.46 -6.80 -12.89
N LYS A 265 2.64 -6.68 -12.27
CA LYS A 265 3.94 -6.62 -12.94
C LYS A 265 4.75 -7.91 -12.78
N MET A 266 4.28 -8.86 -11.99
CA MET A 266 4.98 -10.13 -11.78
C MET A 266 4.90 -11.00 -13.04
N PRO A 267 6.01 -11.60 -13.51
CA PRO A 267 5.97 -12.53 -14.61
C PRO A 267 5.29 -13.84 -14.18
N ALA A 268 4.61 -14.50 -15.12
CA ALA A 268 4.20 -15.89 -14.94
C ALA A 268 5.36 -16.82 -15.36
N THR A 269 5.76 -17.73 -14.47
CA THR A 269 6.97 -18.56 -14.66
C THR A 269 6.71 -20.05 -14.53
N ALA A 270 5.55 -20.45 -13.98
CA ALA A 270 5.16 -21.84 -13.88
C ALA A 270 3.63 -22.01 -14.01
N GLU A 271 3.22 -23.24 -14.30
CA GLU A 271 1.81 -23.62 -14.44
C GLU A 271 1.50 -24.93 -13.71
N ILE A 272 0.26 -25.02 -13.22
CA ILE A 272 -0.33 -26.21 -12.61
C ILE A 272 -1.65 -26.50 -13.33
N PHE A 273 -1.91 -27.79 -13.58
CA PHE A 273 -3.02 -28.29 -14.40
C PHE A 273 -3.08 -27.64 -15.80
N PRO A 274 -1.96 -27.53 -16.55
CA PRO A 274 -1.93 -26.86 -17.85
C PRO A 274 -2.92 -27.44 -18.88
N GLU A 275 -3.35 -28.68 -18.72
CA GLU A 275 -4.41 -29.32 -19.50
C GLU A 275 -5.77 -28.62 -19.39
N GLY A 276 -6.00 -27.87 -18.31
CA GLY A 276 -7.22 -27.07 -18.10
C GLY A 276 -7.18 -25.70 -18.78
N ARG A 277 -6.10 -25.36 -19.49
CA ARG A 277 -5.96 -24.06 -20.16
C ARG A 277 -7.06 -23.88 -21.20
N LEU A 278 -7.75 -22.75 -21.13
CA LEU A 278 -8.76 -22.38 -22.14
C LEU A 278 -8.06 -21.97 -23.45
N ALA A 279 -8.44 -22.61 -24.56
CA ALA A 279 -7.78 -22.44 -25.86
C ALA A 279 -7.71 -20.97 -26.32
N TRP A 280 -8.82 -20.24 -26.17
CA TRP A 280 -8.94 -18.84 -26.58
C TRP A 280 -8.00 -17.87 -25.85
N VAL A 281 -7.43 -18.26 -24.70
CA VAL A 281 -6.53 -17.40 -23.93
C VAL A 281 -5.20 -17.17 -24.64
N ARG A 282 -4.73 -18.15 -25.44
CA ARG A 282 -3.55 -17.98 -26.29
C ARG A 282 -3.91 -17.29 -27.61
N GLU A 283 -5.05 -17.65 -28.17
CA GLU A 283 -5.49 -17.23 -29.50
C GLU A 283 -5.99 -15.77 -29.53
N LEU A 284 -6.32 -15.14 -28.39
CA LEU A 284 -6.87 -13.78 -28.36
C LEU A 284 -5.95 -12.74 -28.99
N LYS A 285 -4.62 -12.84 -28.76
CA LYS A 285 -3.69 -11.87 -29.35
C LYS A 285 -3.54 -12.08 -30.85
N GLU A 286 -3.36 -13.32 -31.27
CA GLU A 286 -3.20 -13.72 -32.69
C GLU A 286 -4.46 -13.35 -33.49
N SER A 287 -5.65 -13.66 -32.97
CA SER A 287 -6.93 -13.36 -33.64
C SER A 287 -7.32 -11.88 -33.68
N LEU A 288 -6.70 -11.03 -32.85
CA LEU A 288 -6.89 -9.57 -32.89
C LEU A 288 -5.87 -8.87 -33.80
N GLU A 289 -4.68 -9.43 -33.99
CA GLU A 289 -3.66 -8.90 -34.92
C GLU A 289 -3.97 -9.26 -36.38
N GLU A 290 -4.83 -10.25 -36.62
CA GLU A 290 -5.33 -10.66 -37.95
C GLU A 290 -6.58 -9.89 -38.42
N ARG A 291 -7.11 -8.95 -37.61
CA ARG A 291 -8.28 -8.12 -37.92
C ARG A 291 -7.92 -6.68 -38.27
#